data_AF-A0A6L6ZTE8-F1
#
_entry.id   AF-A0A6L6ZTE8-F1
#
_cell.length_a   1.000
_cell.length_b   1.000
_cell.length_c   1.000
_cell.angle_alpha   90.00
_cell.angle_beta   90.00
_cell.angle_gamma   90.00
#
_symmetry.space_group_name_H-M   'P 1'
#
loop_
_entity.id
_entity.type
_entity.pdbx_description
1 polymer ?
#
loop_
_entity_poly.entity_id
_entity_poly.type
_entity_poly.pdbx_seq_one_letter_code
_entity_poly.pdbx_strand_id
1 'polypeptide(L)'
;MILDSRPVHAACPHSEAIRDAQRKKPKVPVHAVLTATNPLIRFIGSDDMTQNRELFQVWLQKLAQWHQTTTPYLFLHTPDIAQ
;
A
#
# COMPACT_ATOMS: atom_id res chain seq x y z
N MET A 1 0.87 -6.63 10.87
CA MET A 1 0.37 -6.09 9.59
C MET A 1 1.36 -5.05 9.11
N ILE A 2 1.71 -5.07 7.83
CA ILE A 2 2.60 -4.09 7.19
C ILE A 2 1.74 -3.12 6.38
N LEU A 3 1.92 -1.83 6.62
CA LEU A 3 1.18 -0.78 5.95
C LEU A 3 2.10 -0.08 4.94
N ASP A 4 1.61 0.10 3.71
CA ASP A 4 2.23 0.95 2.71
C ASP A 4 1.30 2.07 2.31
N SER A 5 1.55 3.27 2.84
CA SER A 5 0.82 4.50 2.53
C SER A 5 1.58 5.44 1.59
N ARG A 6 2.72 5.00 1.00
CA ARG A 6 3.48 5.85 0.07
C ARG A 6 2.64 6.38 -1.10
N PRO A 7 1.77 5.58 -1.76
CA PRO A 7 1.02 6.06 -2.91
C PRO A 7 0.04 7.17 -2.58
N VAL A 8 -0.79 7.02 -1.54
CA VAL A 8 -1.72 8.10 -1.14
C VAL A 8 -1.00 9.39 -0.74
N HIS A 9 0.21 9.31 -0.17
CA HIS A 9 1.04 10.47 0.16
C HIS A 9 1.80 11.06 -1.04
N ALA A 10 1.99 10.29 -2.11
CA ALA A 10 2.60 10.73 -3.36
C ALA A 10 1.59 11.30 -4.36
N ALA A 11 0.28 11.09 -4.11
CA ALA A 11 -0.81 11.62 -4.91
C ALA A 11 -0.86 13.16 -4.86
N CYS A 12 -1.20 13.78 -5.99
CA CYS A 12 -1.51 15.22 -6.03
C CYS A 12 -2.80 15.49 -5.24
N PRO A 13 -2.84 16.46 -4.31
CA PRO A 13 -4.00 16.73 -3.46
C PRO A 13 -5.10 17.54 -4.18
N HIS A 14 -5.54 17.10 -5.36
CA HIS A 14 -6.48 17.83 -6.21
C HIS A 14 -7.95 17.71 -5.78
N SER A 15 -8.29 16.72 -4.94
CA SER A 15 -9.64 16.52 -4.42
C SER A 15 -9.66 16.53 -2.88
N GLU A 16 -10.83 16.85 -2.30
CA GLU A 16 -11.02 16.77 -0.84
C GLU A 16 -10.86 15.35 -0.31
N ALA A 17 -11.27 14.34 -1.08
CA ALA A 17 -11.12 12.93 -0.74
C ALA A 17 -9.64 12.54 -0.60
N ILE A 18 -8.78 12.97 -1.53
CA ILE A 18 -7.33 12.71 -1.46
C ILE A 18 -6.71 13.44 -0.27
N ARG A 19 -7.06 14.72 -0.08
CA ARG A 19 -6.57 15.52 1.06
C ARG A 19 -6.97 14.90 2.39
N ASP A 20 -8.20 14.42 2.51
CA ASP A 20 -8.68 13.74 3.71
C ASP A 20 -7.99 12.40 3.95
N ALA A 21 -7.78 11.62 2.90
CA ALA A 21 -7.01 10.39 2.97
C ALA A 21 -5.57 10.66 3.42
N GLN A 22 -4.90 11.66 2.86
CA GLN A 22 -3.54 12.07 3.27
C GLN A 22 -3.48 12.49 4.74
N ARG A 23 -4.47 13.25 5.24
CA ARG A 23 -4.53 13.63 6.67
C ARG A 23 -4.73 12.45 7.60
N LYS A 24 -5.61 11.50 7.23
CA LYS A 24 -5.99 10.36 8.08
C LYS A 24 -4.96 9.22 8.06
N LYS A 25 -4.19 9.06 6.99
CA LYS A 25 -3.25 7.94 6.85
C LYS A 25 -1.88 8.32 7.44
N PRO A 26 -1.28 7.48 8.29
CA PRO A 26 0.03 7.77 8.86
C PRO A 26 1.09 7.85 7.75
N LYS A 27 2.02 8.79 7.88
CA LYS A 27 3.16 8.96 6.97
C LYS A 27 4.37 8.24 7.56
N VAL A 28 4.40 6.92 7.41
CA VAL A 28 5.48 6.07 7.93
C VAL A 28 6.27 5.43 6.79
N PRO A 29 7.59 5.25 6.95
CA PRO A 29 8.36 4.40 6.05
C PRO A 29 7.79 2.99 6.05
N VAL A 30 7.80 2.34 4.89
CA VAL A 30 7.41 0.94 4.79
C VAL A 30 8.54 0.08 5.31
N HIS A 31 8.26 -0.75 6.31
CA HIS A 31 9.18 -1.74 6.82
C HIS A 31 8.66 -3.14 6.46
N ALA A 32 9.11 -3.65 5.31
CA ALA A 32 8.74 -4.97 4.81
C ALA A 32 9.55 -6.08 5.49
N VAL A 33 9.29 -6.28 6.78
CA VAL A 33 9.90 -7.35 7.60
C VAL A 33 8.87 -8.46 7.80
N LEU A 34 9.28 -9.71 7.60
CA LEU A 34 8.43 -10.86 7.80
C LEU A 34 8.36 -11.16 9.31
N THR A 35 7.34 -10.64 9.97
CA THR A 35 7.16 -10.79 11.43
C THR A 35 6.21 -11.92 11.82
N ALA A 36 5.65 -12.64 10.85
CA ALA A 36 4.68 -13.71 11.04
C ALA A 36 4.69 -14.68 9.86
N THR A 37 4.24 -15.92 10.08
CA THR A 37 4.12 -16.97 9.04
C THR A 37 3.11 -16.63 7.96
N ASN A 38 2.13 -15.77 8.27
CA ASN A 38 1.09 -15.32 7.35
C ASN A 38 1.02 -13.78 7.38
N PRO A 39 1.96 -13.08 6.71
CA PRO A 39 2.03 -11.63 6.81
C PRO A 39 0.86 -10.97 6.08
N LEU A 40 0.18 -10.03 6.75
CA LEU A 40 -0.85 -9.17 6.16
C LEU A 40 -0.23 -7.86 5.66
N ILE A 41 -0.37 -7.58 4.38
CA ILE A 41 0.10 -6.36 3.71
C ILE A 41 -1.12 -5.52 3.32
N ARG A 42 -1.11 -4.26 3.72
CA ARG A 42 -2.14 -3.28 3.37
C ARG A 42 -1.52 -2.16 2.54
N PHE A 43 -1.83 -2.12 1.25
CA PHE A 43 -1.36 -1.10 0.33
C PHE A 43 -2.46 -0.07 0.08
N ILE A 44 -2.13 1.19 0.36
CA ILE A 44 -3.04 2.33 0.24
C ILE A 44 -2.70 3.07 -1.06
N GLY A 45 -3.38 2.67 -2.13
CA GLY A 45 -3.22 3.29 -3.44
C GLY A 45 -3.71 4.73 -3.47
N SER A 46 -3.22 5.48 -4.45
CA SER A 46 -3.77 6.76 -4.90
C SER A 46 -4.80 6.52 -6.01
N ASP A 47 -5.33 7.60 -6.57
CA ASP A 47 -6.11 7.63 -7.81
C ASP A 47 -5.24 7.56 -9.08
N ASP A 48 -3.92 7.77 -8.97
CA ASP A 48 -2.97 7.54 -10.06
C ASP A 48 -2.56 6.06 -10.12
N MET A 49 -3.18 5.33 -11.06
CA MET A 49 -2.90 3.90 -11.27
C MET A 49 -1.50 3.60 -11.79
N THR A 50 -0.88 4.53 -12.52
CA THR A 50 0.50 4.37 -13.00
C THR A 50 1.46 4.46 -11.81
N GLN A 51 1.29 5.49 -10.98
CA GLN A 51 2.07 5.65 -9.75
C GLN A 51 1.86 4.48 -8.78
N ASN A 52 0.62 3.99 -8.63
CA ASN A 52 0.34 2.80 -7.84
C ASN A 52 1.13 1.59 -8.32
N ARG A 53 1.18 1.36 -9.64
CA ARG A 53 1.93 0.25 -10.24
C ARG A 53 3.42 0.36 -9.96
N GLU A 54 4.01 1.55 -10.13
CA GLU A 54 5.43 1.80 -9.88
C GLU A 54 5.79 1.54 -8.42
N LEU A 55 5.02 2.11 -7.48
CA LEU A 55 5.26 1.96 -6.05
C LEU A 55 5.00 0.53 -5.56
N PHE A 56 4.14 -0.23 -6.25
CA PHE A 56 3.86 -1.62 -5.94
C PHE A 56 4.92 -2.60 -6.48
N GLN A 57 5.81 -2.19 -7.39
CA GLN A 57 6.84 -3.09 -7.96
C GLN A 57 7.71 -3.77 -6.89
N VAL A 58 8.07 -3.03 -5.83
CA VAL A 58 8.86 -3.59 -4.72
C VAL A 58 8.12 -4.70 -3.98
N TRP A 59 6.78 -4.63 -3.93
CA TRP A 59 5.95 -5.66 -3.33
C TRP A 59 5.85 -6.90 -4.20
N LEU A 60 5.80 -6.76 -5.53
CA LEU A 60 5.84 -7.92 -6.43
C LEU A 60 7.09 -8.76 -6.20
N GLN A 61 8.26 -8.10 -6.10
CA GLN A 61 9.52 -8.77 -5.80
C GLN A 61 9.49 -9.45 -4.42
N LYS A 62 8.95 -8.80 -3.39
CA LYS A 62 8.87 -9.37 -2.04
C LYS A 62 7.87 -10.51 -1.90
N LEU A 63 6.69 -10.38 -2.50
CA LEU A 63 5.67 -11.42 -2.49
C LEU A 63 6.17 -12.70 -3.17
N ALA A 64 6.89 -12.56 -4.29
CA ALA A 64 7.51 -13.70 -4.97
C ALA A 64 8.53 -14.45 -4.08
N GLN A 65 9.29 -13.71 -3.25
CA GLN A 65 10.21 -14.31 -2.27
C GLN A 65 9.43 -14.97 -1.12
N TRP A 66 8.43 -14.28 -0.56
CA TRP A 66 7.73 -14.72 0.64
C TRP A 66 6.81 -15.91 0.40
N HIS A 67 6.18 -16.02 -0.77
CA HIS A 67 5.28 -17.12 -1.10
C HIS A 67 6.00 -18.50 -1.12
N GLN A 68 7.33 -18.53 -1.14
CA GLN A 68 8.10 -19.77 -1.06
C GLN A 68 8.03 -20.43 0.32
N THR A 69 7.77 -19.66 1.39
CA THR A 69 7.85 -20.14 2.79
C THR A 69 6.68 -19.68 3.66
N THR A 70 5.82 -18.80 3.16
CA THR A 70 4.71 -18.19 3.89
C THR A 70 3.49 -18.02 3.00
N THR A 71 2.34 -17.73 3.61
CA THR A 71 1.12 -17.35 2.89
C THR A 71 0.82 -15.86 3.15
N PRO A 72 1.32 -14.94 2.31
CA PRO A 72 1.02 -13.52 2.45
C PRO A 72 -0.44 -13.22 2.07
N TYR A 73 -1.09 -12.37 2.86
CA TYR A 73 -2.40 -11.81 2.56
C TYR A 73 -2.25 -10.36 2.13
N LEU A 74 -2.91 -9.98 1.03
CA LEU A 74 -2.80 -8.65 0.44
C LEU A 74 -4.17 -7.96 0.41
N PHE A 75 -4.25 -6.77 1.00
CA PHE A 75 -5.37 -5.84 0.84
C PHE A 75 -4.90 -4.61 0.06
N LEU A 76 -5.52 -4.39 -1.10
CA LEU A 76 -5.34 -3.20 -1.92
C LEU A 76 -6.59 -2.33 -1.77
N HIS A 77 -6.41 -1.05 -1.46
CA HIS A 77 -7.52 -0.10 -1.52
C HIS A 77 -7.06 1.25 -2.07
N THR A 78 -7.88 1.87 -2.90
CA THR A 78 -7.75 3.28 -3.29
C THR A 78 -8.84 4.09 -2.59
N PRO A 79 -8.61 5.37 -2.28
CA PRO A 79 -9.59 6.22 -1.58
C PRO A 79 -10.88 6.45 -2.38
N ASP A 80 -10.86 6.20 -3.70
CA ASP A 80 -12.02 6.39 -4.60
C ASP A 80 -12.93 5.15 -4.73
N ILE A 81 -12.52 3.98 -4.20
CA ILE A 81 -13.33 2.74 -4.22
C ILE A 81 -14.16 2.59 -2.92
N ALA A 82 -14.42 3.69 -2.22
CA ALA A 82 -15.28 3.73 -1.04
C ALA A 82 -16.50 4.63 -1.29
N GLN A 83 -17.30 4.29 -2.30
CA GLN A 83 -18.71 4.67 -2.40
C GLN A 83 -19.56 3.43 -2.67
#